data_AF-A0A917QB51-F1
#
_entry.id   AF-A0A917QB51-F1
#
_cell.length_a   1.000
_cell.length_b   1.000
_cell.length_c   1.000
_cell.angle_alpha   90.00
_cell.angle_beta   90.00
_cell.angle_gamma   90.00
#
_symmetry.space_group_name_H-M   'P 1'
#
loop_
_entity.id
_entity.type
_entity.pdbx_description
1 polymer ?
#
loop_
_entity_poly.entity_id
_entity_poly.type
_entity_poly.pdbx_seq_one_letter_code
_entity_poly.pdbx_strand_id
1 'polypeptide(L)'
;MRTEPTTPGARSRGDLGTIVLCVLFVALGIWMLAGSMAMSPLGAVFPRVIAGVMIASALAILALRALGRASPPAAVETGSTPRRLLLCLALVAWAGLMPRLGFFTTSIVGFLAVLAIAEYDRWTPKRTAAYVAAALAMVGGFYLLFVEVLLVPVPRGVLF
;
A
#
# COMPACT_ATOMS: atom_id res chain seq x y z
N MET A 1 -23.42 -21.76 44.90
CA MET A 1 -22.97 -20.57 44.15
C MET A 1 -21.45 -20.45 44.28
N ARG A 2 -20.68 -20.92 43.27
CA ARG A 2 -19.25 -20.62 43.15
C ARG A 2 -19.13 -19.41 42.24
N THR A 3 -18.68 -18.30 42.77
CA THR A 3 -18.20 -17.16 41.99
C THR A 3 -16.87 -17.57 41.37
N GLU A 4 -16.83 -17.79 40.06
CA GLU A 4 -15.55 -17.93 39.36
C GLU A 4 -14.80 -16.59 39.40
N PRO A 5 -13.48 -16.60 39.67
CA PRO A 5 -12.68 -15.40 39.60
C PRO A 5 -12.53 -15.01 38.13
N THR A 6 -13.03 -13.82 37.77
CA THR A 6 -12.77 -13.19 36.49
C THR A 6 -11.29 -12.80 36.43
N THR A 7 -10.46 -13.65 35.86
CA THR A 7 -9.04 -13.37 35.62
C THR A 7 -8.91 -12.12 34.72
N PRO A 8 -8.40 -10.98 35.23
CA PRO A 8 -8.14 -9.83 34.39
C PRO A 8 -6.83 -10.05 33.65
N GLY A 9 -6.82 -9.90 32.32
CA GLY A 9 -5.59 -9.53 31.63
C GLY A 9 -5.05 -10.43 30.51
N ALA A 10 -5.87 -11.23 29.82
CA ALA A 10 -5.49 -11.67 28.49
C ALA A 10 -5.94 -10.63 27.45
N ARG A 11 -5.22 -9.49 27.33
CA ARG A 11 -5.38 -8.63 26.15
C ARG A 11 -5.12 -9.52 24.93
N SER A 12 -6.16 -9.80 24.17
CA SER A 12 -6.05 -10.59 22.95
C SER A 12 -4.93 -10.00 22.09
N ARG A 13 -4.03 -10.85 21.59
CA ARG A 13 -2.92 -10.45 20.71
C ARG A 13 -3.41 -9.62 19.50
N GLY A 14 -4.68 -9.79 19.10
CA GLY A 14 -5.34 -9.01 18.06
C GLY A 14 -5.70 -7.56 18.45
N ASP A 15 -5.83 -7.26 19.74
CA ASP A 15 -6.14 -5.91 20.23
C ASP A 15 -4.91 -4.99 20.16
N LEU A 16 -3.75 -5.48 20.60
CA LEU A 16 -2.49 -4.74 20.50
C LEU A 16 -2.11 -4.48 19.04
N GLY A 17 -2.25 -5.49 18.16
CA GLY A 17 -1.95 -5.33 16.74
C GLY A 17 -2.80 -4.25 16.06
N THR A 18 -4.09 -4.18 16.40
CA THR A 18 -4.98 -3.14 15.87
C THR A 18 -4.59 -1.75 16.36
N ILE A 19 -4.29 -1.61 17.66
CA ILE A 19 -3.84 -0.34 18.24
C ILE A 19 -2.55 0.13 17.56
N VAL A 20 -1.56 -0.75 17.44
CA VAL A 20 -0.27 -0.43 16.79
C VAL A 20 -0.50 0.02 15.34
N LEU A 21 -1.34 -0.70 14.58
CA LEU A 21 -1.62 -0.35 13.18
C LEU A 21 -2.35 1.00 13.06
N CYS A 22 -3.30 1.30 13.95
CA CYS A 22 -3.99 2.60 13.97
C CYS A 22 -3.00 3.73 14.26
N VAL A 23 -2.12 3.57 15.24
CA VAL A 23 -1.09 4.57 15.56
C VAL A 23 -0.15 4.78 14.38
N LEU A 24 0.28 3.70 13.71
CA LEU A 24 1.12 3.78 12.51
C LEU A 24 0.42 4.52 11.37
N PHE A 25 -0.87 4.25 11.13
CA PHE A 25 -1.65 4.94 10.11
C PHE A 25 -1.88 6.43 10.42
N VAL A 26 -2.09 6.79 11.69
CA VAL A 26 -2.14 8.20 12.10
C VAL A 26 -0.81 8.88 11.82
N ALA A 27 0.31 8.28 12.24
CA ALA A 27 1.65 8.82 12.01
C ALA A 27 1.95 8.97 10.51
N LEU A 28 1.63 7.94 9.70
CA LEU A 28 1.79 7.97 8.25
C LEU A 28 0.94 9.07 7.61
N GLY A 29 -0.31 9.24 8.06
CA GLY A 29 -1.20 10.29 7.57
C GLY A 29 -0.66 11.69 7.87
N ILE A 30 -0.16 11.91 9.08
CA ILE A 30 0.49 13.18 9.45
C ILE A 30 1.71 13.44 8.56
N TRP A 31 2.54 12.42 8.31
CA TRP A 31 3.68 12.52 7.42
C TRP A 31 3.27 12.85 5.98
N MET A 32 2.21 12.23 5.45
CA MET A 32 1.65 12.55 4.14
C MET A 32 1.13 13.99 4.06
N LEU A 33 0.45 14.47 5.11
CA LEU A 33 -0.02 15.87 5.18
C LEU A 33 1.15 16.85 5.15
N ALA A 34 2.20 16.59 5.94
CA ALA A 34 3.41 17.39 5.94
C ALA A 34 4.08 17.42 4.56
N GLY A 35 4.23 16.27 3.91
CA GLY A 35 4.77 16.16 2.55
C GLY A 35 3.93 16.90 1.50
N SER A 36 2.61 16.96 1.68
CA SER A 36 1.70 17.66 0.77
C SER A 36 1.81 19.20 0.84
N MET A 37 2.50 19.77 1.83
CA MET A 37 2.65 21.22 1.96
C MET A 37 3.60 21.81 0.90
N ALA A 38 4.54 21.01 0.41
CA ALA A 38 5.46 21.41 -0.66
C ALA A 38 4.90 21.22 -2.07
N MET A 39 3.68 20.69 -2.20
CA MET A 39 3.05 20.37 -3.49
C MET A 39 2.16 21.52 -3.98
N SER A 40 1.92 21.55 -5.31
CA SER A 40 0.93 22.44 -5.89
C SER A 40 -0.48 22.17 -5.31
N PRO A 41 -1.40 23.16 -5.34
CA PRO A 41 -2.75 22.98 -4.80
C PRO A 41 -3.45 21.73 -5.35
N LEU A 42 -3.34 21.49 -6.65
CA LEU A 42 -3.95 20.34 -7.32
C LEU A 42 -3.22 19.03 -6.97
N GLY A 43 -1.88 19.03 -6.97
CA GLY A 43 -1.09 17.83 -6.65
C GLY A 43 -1.26 17.36 -5.20
N ALA A 44 -1.59 18.29 -4.29
CA ALA A 44 -1.78 18.00 -2.88
C ALA A 44 -3.17 17.43 -2.53
N VAL A 45 -4.16 17.49 -3.43
CA VAL A 45 -5.53 17.01 -3.15
C VAL A 45 -5.52 15.54 -2.79
N PHE A 46 -4.87 14.71 -3.60
CA PHE A 46 -4.89 13.26 -3.41
C PHE A 46 -4.21 12.83 -2.08
N PRO A 47 -2.97 13.24 -1.76
CA PRO A 47 -2.36 12.89 -0.48
C PRO A 47 -3.16 13.37 0.73
N ARG A 48 -3.76 14.56 0.67
CA ARG A 48 -4.55 15.12 1.77
C ARG A 48 -5.84 14.37 2.03
N VAL A 49 -6.56 13.99 0.98
CA VAL A 49 -7.80 13.22 1.11
C VAL A 49 -7.51 11.84 1.71
N ILE A 50 -6.52 11.13 1.16
CA ILE A 50 -6.13 9.80 1.66
C ILE A 50 -5.66 9.88 3.11
N ALA A 51 -4.81 10.85 3.44
CA ALA A 51 -4.35 11.05 4.82
C ALA A 51 -5.51 11.37 5.77
N GLY A 52 -6.45 12.23 5.36
CA GLY A 52 -7.63 12.58 6.15
C GLY A 52 -8.51 11.37 6.45
N VAL A 53 -8.85 10.58 5.42
CA VAL A 53 -9.63 9.33 5.58
C VAL A 53 -8.89 8.35 6.48
N MET A 54 -7.59 8.14 6.24
CA MET A 54 -6.78 7.21 7.01
C MET A 54 -6.70 7.58 8.50
N ILE A 55 -6.45 8.86 8.82
CA ILE A 55 -6.42 9.36 10.20
C ILE A 55 -7.81 9.24 10.83
N ALA A 56 -8.86 9.71 10.15
CA ALA A 56 -10.22 9.70 10.67
C ALA A 56 -10.68 8.26 10.98
N SER A 57 -10.43 7.31 10.07
CA SER A 57 -10.76 5.90 10.29
C SER A 57 -9.96 5.29 11.45
N ALA A 58 -8.66 5.56 11.55
CA ALA A 58 -7.82 5.05 12.64
C ALA A 58 -8.28 5.60 14.01
N LEU A 59 -8.57 6.90 14.10
CA LEU A 59 -9.09 7.53 15.32
C LEU A 59 -10.49 7.01 15.67
N ALA A 60 -11.37 6.81 14.68
CA ALA A 60 -12.69 6.24 14.91
C ALA A 60 -12.59 4.81 15.48
N ILE A 61 -11.69 3.97 14.95
CA ILE A 61 -11.46 2.61 15.46
C ILE A 61 -10.94 2.65 16.91
N LEU A 62 -9.97 3.51 17.20
CA LEU A 62 -9.43 3.68 18.55
C LEU A 62 -10.49 4.17 19.54
N ALA A 63 -11.32 5.14 19.13
CA ALA A 63 -12.43 5.65 19.94
C ALA A 63 -13.47 4.55 20.20
N LEU A 64 -13.94 3.85 19.16
CA LEU A 64 -14.90 2.75 19.31
C LEU A 64 -14.36 1.65 20.23
N ARG A 65 -13.05 1.34 20.18
CA ARG A 65 -12.40 0.42 21.13
C ARG A 65 -12.37 0.96 22.54
N ALA A 66 -11.97 2.22 22.74
CA ALA A 66 -11.93 2.85 24.05
C ALA A 66 -13.32 2.90 24.72
N LEU A 67 -14.38 3.02 23.90
CA LEU A 67 -15.77 2.95 24.36
C LEU A 67 -16.29 1.51 24.56
N GLY A 68 -15.47 0.48 24.32
CA GLY A 68 -15.89 -0.93 24.42
C GLY A 68 -16.85 -1.39 23.32
N ARG A 69 -16.97 -0.63 22.23
CA ARG A 69 -17.91 -0.86 21.11
C ARG A 69 -17.24 -1.51 19.90
N ALA A 70 -16.03 -2.02 20.05
CA ALA A 70 -15.33 -2.68 18.96
C ALA A 70 -15.80 -4.12 18.80
N SER A 71 -16.24 -4.46 17.58
CA SER A 71 -16.55 -5.83 17.24
C SER A 71 -15.32 -6.74 17.39
N PRO A 72 -15.51 -8.03 17.72
CA PRO A 72 -14.44 -9.01 17.68
C PRO A 72 -13.72 -8.95 16.32
N PRO A 73 -12.40 -9.17 16.28
CA PRO A 73 -11.68 -9.26 15.01
C PRO A 73 -12.38 -10.25 14.09
N ALA A 74 -12.67 -9.84 12.84
CA ALA A 74 -13.20 -10.75 11.84
C ALA A 74 -12.25 -11.95 11.70
N ALA A 75 -12.80 -13.12 11.38
CA ALA A 75 -12.00 -14.29 11.08
C ALA A 75 -10.95 -13.92 10.02
N VAL A 76 -9.67 -14.11 10.36
CA VAL A 76 -8.58 -13.77 9.45
C VAL A 76 -8.68 -14.72 8.26
N GLU A 77 -8.94 -14.19 7.06
CA GLU A 77 -8.80 -14.98 5.84
C GLU A 77 -7.39 -15.58 5.78
N THR A 78 -7.32 -16.90 5.68
CA THR A 78 -6.10 -17.68 5.47
C THR A 78 -5.51 -17.36 4.10
N GLY A 79 -4.71 -16.30 4.04
CA GLY A 79 -3.86 -15.95 2.91
C GLY A 79 -2.38 -15.99 3.27
N SER A 80 -1.51 -15.95 2.27
CA SER A 80 -0.06 -15.91 2.49
C SER A 80 0.39 -14.53 3.00
N THR A 81 0.55 -14.39 4.31
CA THR A 81 1.11 -13.18 4.95
C THR A 81 2.46 -12.77 4.36
N PRO A 82 3.40 -13.69 4.07
CA PRO A 82 4.66 -13.33 3.40
C PRO A 82 4.46 -12.68 2.04
N ARG A 83 3.54 -13.19 1.19
CA ARG A 83 3.24 -12.56 -0.10
C ARG A 83 2.64 -11.17 0.06
N ARG A 84 1.73 -10.97 1.01
CA ARG A 84 1.17 -9.64 1.31
C ARG A 84 2.26 -8.63 1.68
N LEU A 85 3.20 -9.04 2.54
CA LEU A 85 4.34 -8.20 2.92
C LEU A 85 5.27 -7.94 1.74
N LEU A 86 5.58 -8.96 0.92
CA LEU A 86 6.40 -8.80 -0.28
C LEU A 86 5.77 -7.86 -1.30
N LEU A 87 4.44 -7.92 -1.50
CA LEU A 87 3.72 -6.98 -2.37
C LEU A 87 3.84 -5.54 -1.85
N CYS A 88 3.63 -5.31 -0.56
CA CYS A 88 3.83 -3.99 0.04
C CYS A 88 5.26 -3.49 -0.16
N LEU A 89 6.26 -4.33 0.10
CA LEU A 89 7.67 -3.99 -0.07
C LEU A 89 8.01 -3.69 -1.54
N ALA A 90 7.48 -4.47 -2.49
CA ALA A 90 7.68 -4.25 -3.91
C ALA A 90 7.11 -2.89 -4.37
N LEU A 91 5.91 -2.53 -3.90
CA LEU A 91 5.29 -1.24 -4.22
C LEU A 91 6.05 -0.06 -3.59
N VAL A 92 6.51 -0.19 -2.34
CA VAL A 92 7.32 0.84 -1.68
C VAL A 92 8.68 1.00 -2.38
N ALA A 93 9.34 -0.12 -2.72
CA ALA A 93 10.60 -0.10 -3.45
C ALA A 93 10.43 0.53 -4.85
N TRP A 94 9.36 0.16 -5.56
CA TRP A 94 9.01 0.75 -6.86
C TRP A 94 8.87 2.28 -6.76
N ALA A 95 8.04 2.77 -5.83
CA ALA A 95 7.83 4.20 -5.64
C ALA A 95 9.12 4.94 -5.22
N GLY A 96 9.93 4.34 -4.36
CA GLY A 96 11.18 4.94 -3.87
C GLY A 96 12.32 4.93 -4.89
N LEU A 97 12.37 3.95 -5.79
CA LEU A 97 13.39 3.86 -6.84
C LEU A 97 13.06 4.71 -8.07
N MET A 98 11.78 5.01 -8.30
CA MET A 98 11.31 5.77 -9.48
C MET A 98 12.05 7.09 -9.70
N PRO A 99 12.28 7.96 -8.69
CA PRO A 99 12.99 9.23 -8.91
C PRO A 99 14.46 9.07 -9.32
N ARG A 100 15.08 7.90 -9.04
CA ARG A 100 16.49 7.64 -9.33
C ARG A 100 16.67 6.90 -10.65
N LEU A 101 15.89 5.85 -10.86
CA LEU A 101 16.08 4.93 -12.00
C LEU A 101 15.25 5.34 -13.22
N GLY A 102 14.18 6.11 -13.06
CA GLY A 102 13.34 6.59 -14.15
C GLY A 102 12.00 5.87 -14.20
N PHE A 103 10.97 6.58 -14.68
CA PHE A 103 9.59 6.08 -14.66
C PHE A 103 9.41 4.79 -15.44
N PHE A 104 9.97 4.71 -16.65
CA PHE A 104 9.69 3.60 -17.56
C PHE A 104 10.34 2.31 -17.05
N THR A 105 11.65 2.35 -16.79
CA THR A 105 12.39 1.19 -16.28
C THR A 105 11.83 0.68 -14.96
N THR A 106 11.61 1.58 -14.00
CA THR A 106 11.07 1.16 -12.70
C THR A 106 9.68 0.60 -12.81
N SER A 107 8.81 1.14 -13.67
CA SER A 107 7.46 0.63 -13.87
C SER A 107 7.43 -0.76 -14.51
N ILE A 108 8.31 -1.05 -15.46
CA ILE A 108 8.45 -2.43 -15.99
C ILE A 108 8.89 -3.39 -14.90
N VAL A 109 9.96 -3.05 -14.17
CA VAL A 109 10.49 -3.91 -13.10
C VAL A 109 9.47 -4.09 -11.98
N GLY A 110 8.80 -3.02 -11.57
CA GLY A 110 7.77 -3.02 -10.54
C GLY A 110 6.55 -3.87 -10.93
N PHE A 111 6.08 -3.73 -12.17
CA PHE A 111 4.99 -4.54 -12.71
C PHE A 111 5.35 -6.03 -12.68
N LEU A 112 6.51 -6.40 -13.20
CA LEU A 112 6.96 -7.79 -13.24
C LEU A 112 7.21 -8.36 -11.83
N ALA A 113 7.73 -7.56 -10.89
CA ALA A 113 7.95 -7.97 -9.52
C ALA A 113 6.62 -8.25 -8.80
N VAL A 114 5.64 -7.34 -8.91
CA VAL A 114 4.31 -7.53 -8.33
C VAL A 114 3.63 -8.75 -8.94
N LEU A 115 3.73 -8.92 -10.26
CA LEU A 115 3.20 -10.09 -10.95
C LEU A 115 3.85 -11.39 -10.47
N ALA A 116 5.18 -11.42 -10.33
CA ALA A 116 5.92 -12.56 -9.79
C ALA A 116 5.47 -12.97 -8.39
N ILE A 117 5.17 -11.98 -7.54
CA ILE A 117 4.73 -12.22 -6.16
C ILE A 117 3.24 -12.62 -6.11
N ALA A 118 2.41 -12.01 -6.95
CA ALA A 118 0.96 -12.22 -6.97
C ALA A 118 0.52 -13.49 -7.72
N GLU A 119 1.32 -13.99 -8.66
CA GLU A 119 1.00 -15.20 -9.42
C GLU A 119 1.07 -16.46 -8.54
N TYR A 120 -0.01 -17.24 -8.51
CA TYR A 120 -0.09 -18.51 -7.79
C TYR A 120 0.12 -19.73 -8.69
N ASP A 121 -0.06 -19.58 -10.01
CA ASP A 121 0.08 -20.68 -10.96
C ASP A 121 1.55 -20.90 -11.40
N ARG A 122 1.75 -21.97 -12.18
CA ARG A 122 3.05 -22.32 -12.74
C ARG A 122 3.47 -21.38 -13.86
N TRP A 123 4.72 -20.96 -13.80
CA TRP A 123 5.38 -20.19 -14.85
C TRP A 123 5.63 -21.08 -16.06
N THR A 124 4.94 -20.79 -17.16
CA THR A 124 5.21 -21.40 -18.47
C THR A 124 5.84 -20.36 -19.40
N PRO A 125 6.67 -20.76 -20.39
CA PRO A 125 7.28 -19.81 -21.32
C PRO A 125 6.25 -18.95 -22.05
N LYS A 126 5.12 -19.55 -22.47
CA LYS A 126 4.01 -18.84 -23.12
C LYS A 126 3.39 -17.78 -22.20
N ARG A 127 3.11 -18.11 -20.94
CA ARG A 127 2.54 -17.18 -19.96
C ARG A 127 3.52 -16.06 -19.62
N THR A 128 4.80 -16.40 -19.45
CA THR A 128 5.87 -15.43 -19.21
C THR A 128 5.98 -14.43 -20.37
N ALA A 129 5.96 -14.91 -21.61
CA ALA A 129 5.98 -14.03 -22.79
C ALA A 129 4.75 -13.11 -22.83
N ALA A 130 3.55 -13.63 -22.53
CA ALA A 130 2.34 -12.82 -22.46
C ALA A 130 2.42 -11.75 -21.37
N TYR A 131 3.00 -12.07 -20.21
CA TYR A 131 3.19 -11.15 -19.09
C TYR A 131 4.19 -10.03 -19.41
N VAL A 132 5.33 -10.37 -20.03
CA VAL A 132 6.30 -9.37 -20.50
C VAL A 132 5.68 -8.48 -21.57
N ALA A 133 4.94 -9.06 -22.52
CA ALA A 133 4.23 -8.29 -23.54
C ALA A 133 3.20 -7.34 -22.93
N ALA A 134 2.42 -7.81 -21.95
CA ALA A 134 1.45 -6.99 -21.24
C ALA A 134 2.12 -5.85 -20.45
N ALA A 135 3.24 -6.12 -19.78
CA ALA A 135 4.01 -5.11 -19.06
C ALA A 135 4.51 -4.02 -20.02
N LEU A 136 5.11 -4.41 -21.15
CA LEU A 136 5.60 -3.48 -22.16
C LEU A 136 4.47 -2.66 -22.79
N ALA A 137 3.35 -3.31 -23.14
CA ALA A 137 2.21 -2.64 -23.74
C ALA A 137 1.57 -1.64 -22.78
N MET A 138 1.35 -2.03 -21.52
CA MET A 138 0.70 -1.20 -20.51
C MET A 138 1.60 -0.02 -20.11
N VAL A 139 2.85 -0.30 -19.71
CA VAL A 139 3.78 0.73 -19.25
C VAL A 139 4.21 1.63 -20.41
N GLY A 140 4.46 1.07 -21.60
CA GLY A 140 4.73 1.84 -22.80
C GLY A 140 3.56 2.71 -23.22
N GLY A 141 2.34 2.17 -23.20
CA GLY A 141 1.12 2.95 -23.46
C GLY A 141 0.96 4.13 -22.50
N PHE A 142 1.12 3.91 -21.19
CA PHE A 142 1.03 4.99 -20.20
C PHE A 142 2.19 6.00 -20.33
N TYR A 143 3.40 5.54 -20.61
CA TYR A 143 4.54 6.42 -20.84
C TYR A 143 4.30 7.35 -22.02
N LEU A 144 3.88 6.80 -23.17
CA LEU A 144 3.57 7.58 -24.36
C LEU A 144 2.38 8.52 -24.12
N LEU A 145 1.34 8.05 -23.43
CA LEU A 145 0.21 8.90 -23.06
C LEU A 145 0.67 10.10 -22.22
N PHE A 146 1.52 9.88 -21.22
CA PHE A 146 1.99 10.96 -20.35
C PHE A 146 2.93 11.93 -21.06
N VAL A 147 3.86 11.41 -21.85
CA VAL A 147 4.88 12.23 -22.50
C VAL A 147 4.36 12.93 -23.75
N GLU A 148 3.64 12.23 -24.61
CA GLU A 148 3.25 12.74 -25.95
C GLU A 148 1.86 13.39 -25.94
N VAL A 149 0.91 12.84 -25.18
CA VAL A 149 -0.49 13.32 -25.21
C VAL A 149 -0.76 14.32 -24.10
N LEU A 150 -0.41 13.97 -22.86
CA LEU A 150 -0.66 14.82 -21.69
C LEU A 150 0.46 15.84 -21.43
N LEU A 151 1.62 15.68 -22.09
CA LEU A 151 2.80 16.54 -21.93
C LEU A 151 3.22 16.71 -20.46
N VAL A 152 3.02 15.67 -19.65
CA VAL A 152 3.35 15.65 -18.22
C VAL A 152 4.80 15.20 -18.06
N PRO A 153 5.64 15.96 -17.33
CA PRO A 153 7.01 15.55 -17.07
C PRO A 153 7.02 14.29 -16.20
N VAL A 154 7.60 13.22 -16.74
CA VAL A 154 7.88 11.98 -15.99
C VAL A 154 9.30 12.00 -15.42
N PRO A 155 9.55 11.33 -14.28
CA PRO A 155 10.90 11.17 -13.74
C PRO A 155 11.86 10.56 -14.76
N ARG A 156 12.81 11.36 -15.25
CA ARG A 156 13.93 10.92 -16.08
C ARG A 156 15.09 10.54 -15.16
N GLY A 157 15.14 9.28 -14.78
CA GLY A 157 16.23 8.77 -13.94
C GLY A 157 17.47 8.43 -14.77
N VAL A 158 18.37 7.65 -14.18
CA VAL A 158 19.58 7.18 -14.88
C VAL A 158 19.29 6.26 -16.07
N LEU A 159 18.11 5.63 -16.09
CA LEU A 159 17.70 4.64 -17.09
C LEU A 159 16.34 5.01 -17.69
N PHE A 160 16.24 6.21 -18.28
CA PHE A 160 15.06 6.74 -19.04
C PHE A 160 13.77 6.99 -18.23
#